data_AF-H6SPV7-F1
#
_entry.id   AF-H6SPV7-F1
#
_cell.length_a   1.000
_cell.length_b   1.000
_cell.length_c   1.000
_cell.angle_alpha   90.00
_cell.angle_beta   90.00
_cell.angle_gamma   90.00
#
_symmetry.space_group_name_H-M   'P 1'
#
loop_
_entity.id
_entity.type
_entity.pdbx_description
1 polymer ?
#
loop_
_entity_poly.entity_id
_entity_poly.type
_entity_poly.pdbx_seq_one_letter_code
_entity_poly.pdbx_strand_id
1 'polypeptide(L)'
;MRPMPPTRRAPCCSTSTTSAGTPDLLELFGVPLAMMPEVRDSAALFGHTDPEIYGRPVPIGGIAGDQHAALIGQGCVNRGMVKSTYGTGCFMLANTGPKPLPSHHRLLTTLAYRLQGEPTYALEGSIFNAGTSVQWLRDELGVIGQAATSEVLARGLKNNRGVYFVPAFTGLGRPLLGPAGAGRDFWVGTRYRRGRTGPRRPGERVLPVG
;
A
#
# COMPACT_ATOMS: atom_id res chain seq x y z
N MET A 1 26.58 -14.91 -28.42
CA MET A 1 26.05 -13.85 -27.53
C MET A 1 24.59 -13.63 -27.85
N ARG A 2 23.66 -14.02 -26.98
CA ARG A 2 22.23 -13.66 -27.12
C ARG A 2 21.94 -12.45 -26.22
N PRO A 3 21.11 -11.49 -26.67
CA PRO A 3 20.85 -10.27 -25.92
C PRO A 3 19.97 -10.56 -24.70
N MET A 4 20.34 -10.03 -23.53
CA MET A 4 19.52 -10.07 -22.31
C MET A 4 18.33 -9.10 -22.42
N PRO A 5 17.10 -9.48 -22.04
CA PRO A 5 15.98 -8.55 -21.91
C PRO A 5 16.04 -7.78 -20.58
N PRO A 6 15.39 -6.60 -20.49
CA PRO A 6 15.56 -5.66 -19.39
C PRO A 6 14.93 -6.17 -18.09
N THR A 7 15.74 -6.08 -17.03
CA THR A 7 15.46 -6.39 -15.62
C THR A 7 14.07 -5.98 -15.15
N ARG A 8 13.23 -6.96 -14.78
CA ARG A 8 12.05 -6.76 -13.93
C ARG A 8 12.42 -7.10 -12.49
N ARG A 9 12.44 -6.09 -11.62
CA ARG A 9 12.48 -6.26 -10.16
C ARG A 9 11.08 -6.66 -9.69
N ALA A 10 10.93 -7.81 -9.02
CA ALA A 10 9.73 -8.14 -8.26
C ALA A 10 10.12 -9.11 -7.12
N PRO A 11 9.83 -8.82 -5.85
CA PRO A 11 9.87 -9.84 -4.80
C PRO A 11 8.50 -10.51 -4.81
N CYS A 12 8.32 -11.56 -5.61
CA CYS A 12 6.99 -12.17 -5.76
C CYS A 12 7.13 -13.60 -6.26
N CYS A 13 7.57 -14.54 -5.41
CA CYS A 13 7.68 -15.94 -5.86
C CYS A 13 6.30 -16.63 -5.98
N SER A 14 5.21 -16.04 -5.48
CA SER A 14 3.85 -16.58 -5.61
C SER A 14 2.99 -15.74 -6.56
N THR A 15 2.38 -16.36 -7.56
CA THR A 15 1.29 -15.73 -8.32
C THR A 15 -0.02 -15.80 -7.53
N SER A 16 -0.93 -14.87 -7.79
CA SER A 16 -2.23 -14.79 -7.10
C SER A 16 -3.12 -16.03 -7.29
N THR A 17 -2.76 -16.93 -8.21
CA THR A 17 -3.58 -18.05 -8.66
C THR A 17 -2.96 -19.42 -8.32
N THR A 18 -1.70 -19.49 -7.88
CA THR A 18 -0.98 -20.78 -7.75
C THR A 18 -0.40 -20.98 -6.35
N SER A 19 -0.58 -22.19 -5.81
CA SER A 19 0.09 -22.70 -4.61
C SER A 19 1.61 -22.62 -4.75
N ALA A 20 2.28 -22.11 -3.72
CA ALA A 20 3.74 -22.08 -3.51
C ALA A 20 4.61 -21.95 -4.78
N GLY A 21 5.13 -20.75 -5.07
CA GLY A 21 6.28 -20.63 -5.97
C GLY A 21 6.00 -20.98 -7.44
N THR A 22 5.65 -20.04 -8.34
CA THR A 22 5.62 -20.42 -9.76
C THR A 22 7.05 -20.80 -10.20
N PRO A 23 7.27 -21.98 -10.81
CA PRO A 23 8.60 -22.46 -11.17
C PRO A 23 9.44 -21.43 -11.91
N ASP A 24 8.82 -20.70 -12.85
CA ASP A 24 9.46 -19.64 -13.64
C ASP A 24 10.00 -18.49 -12.76
N LEU A 25 9.30 -18.13 -11.68
CA LEU A 25 9.74 -17.07 -10.77
C LEU A 25 10.83 -17.57 -9.83
N LEU A 26 10.70 -18.81 -9.34
CA LEU A 26 11.73 -19.44 -8.52
C LEU A 26 13.04 -19.59 -9.29
N GLU A 27 12.99 -20.04 -10.54
CA GLU A 27 14.14 -20.12 -11.43
C GLU A 27 14.75 -18.74 -11.68
N LEU A 28 13.93 -17.73 -11.99
CA LEU A 28 14.38 -16.36 -12.22
C LEU A 28 15.17 -15.79 -11.03
N PHE A 29 14.76 -16.11 -9.80
CA PHE A 29 15.43 -15.65 -8.58
C PHE A 29 16.47 -16.63 -8.03
N GLY A 30 16.67 -17.79 -8.67
CA GLY A 30 17.59 -18.82 -8.21
C GLY A 30 17.20 -19.43 -6.86
N VAL A 31 15.91 -19.50 -6.54
CA VAL A 31 15.39 -20.03 -5.27
C VAL A 31 14.98 -21.49 -5.46
N PRO A 32 15.57 -22.46 -4.75
CA PRO A 32 15.16 -23.86 -4.81
C PRO A 32 13.72 -24.06 -4.32
N LEU A 33 12.92 -24.84 -5.06
CA LEU A 33 11.53 -25.17 -4.66
C LEU A 33 11.46 -25.85 -3.29
N ALA A 34 12.45 -26.66 -2.94
CA ALA A 34 12.53 -27.36 -1.65
C ALA A 34 12.59 -26.41 -0.42
N MET A 35 12.93 -25.14 -0.62
CA MET A 35 12.91 -24.13 0.45
C MET A 35 11.52 -23.50 0.67
N MET A 36 10.55 -23.80 -0.19
CA MET A 36 9.22 -23.19 -0.10
C MET A 36 8.32 -23.91 0.89
N PRO A 37 7.59 -23.17 1.74
CA PRO A 37 6.61 -23.78 2.63
C PRO A 37 5.39 -24.26 1.84
N GLU A 38 4.66 -25.21 2.42
CA GLU A 38 3.34 -25.60 1.92
C GLU A 38 2.35 -24.44 2.11
N VAL A 39 1.65 -24.06 1.03
CA VAL A 39 0.62 -23.00 1.07
C VAL A 39 -0.76 -23.61 1.37
N ARG A 40 -1.29 -23.29 2.55
CA ARG A 40 -2.60 -23.77 3.04
C ARG A 40 -3.61 -22.61 3.11
N ASP A 41 -4.86 -22.94 3.44
CA ASP A 41 -5.91 -21.95 3.65
C ASP A 41 -5.57 -21.02 4.81
N SER A 42 -6.05 -19.78 4.74
CA SER A 42 -5.84 -18.79 5.81
C SER A 42 -6.45 -19.24 7.15
N ALA A 43 -7.47 -20.10 7.10
CA ALA A 43 -8.01 -20.81 8.26
C ALA A 43 -7.82 -22.33 8.05
N ALA A 44 -6.82 -22.89 8.71
CA ALA A 44 -6.49 -24.32 8.68
C ALA A 44 -5.75 -24.69 9.97
N LEU A 45 -5.75 -25.98 10.34
CA LEU A 45 -4.89 -26.44 11.42
C LEU A 45 -3.46 -26.58 10.92
N PHE A 46 -2.60 -25.61 11.22
CA PHE A 46 -1.18 -25.61 10.84
C PHE A 46 -0.31 -26.47 11.76
N GLY A 47 -0.79 -26.71 12.98
CA GLY A 47 -0.08 -27.48 13.99
C GLY A 47 -0.52 -27.07 15.38
N HIS A 48 0.23 -27.52 16.38
CA HIS A 48 0.07 -27.12 17.76
C HIS A 48 1.37 -26.48 18.23
N THR A 49 1.26 -25.52 19.13
CA THR A 49 2.41 -24.99 19.86
C THR A 49 3.03 -26.09 20.73
N ASP A 50 4.33 -25.97 21.00
CA ASP A 50 4.99 -26.82 21.99
C ASP A 50 4.31 -26.65 23.37
N PRO A 51 3.92 -27.74 24.06
CA PRO A 51 3.35 -27.67 25.39
C PRO A 51 4.20 -26.94 26.42
N GLU A 52 5.53 -26.94 26.27
CA GLU A 52 6.44 -26.25 27.20
C GLU A 52 6.24 -24.72 27.21
N ILE A 53 5.71 -24.14 26.12
CA ILE A 53 5.51 -22.68 26.01
C ILE A 53 4.27 -22.21 26.78
N TYR A 54 3.18 -22.99 26.75
CA TYR A 54 1.87 -22.58 27.29
C TYR A 54 1.32 -23.53 28.37
N GLY A 55 2.09 -24.53 28.79
CA GLY A 55 1.65 -25.61 29.69
C GLY A 55 0.68 -26.60 29.06
N ARG A 56 0.34 -26.42 27.78
CA ARG A 56 -0.51 -27.30 26.97
C ARG A 56 -0.33 -27.02 25.47
N PRO A 57 -0.61 -27.99 24.59
CA PRO A 57 -0.71 -27.70 23.16
C PRO A 57 -1.83 -26.69 22.87
N VAL A 58 -1.52 -25.62 22.14
CA VAL A 58 -2.50 -24.64 21.61
C VAL A 58 -2.55 -24.78 20.09
N PRO A 59 -3.73 -24.95 19.48
CA PRO A 59 -3.84 -25.08 18.03
C PRO A 59 -3.52 -23.76 17.32
N ILE A 60 -2.69 -23.83 16.28
CA ILE A 60 -2.43 -22.73 15.35
C ILE A 60 -3.42 -22.87 14.19
N GLY A 61 -4.52 -22.13 14.27
CA GLY A 61 -5.69 -22.28 13.38
C GLY A 61 -5.82 -21.24 12.27
N GLY A 62 -5.01 -20.18 12.28
CA GLY A 62 -5.16 -19.07 11.33
C GLY A 62 -3.86 -18.34 11.05
N ILE A 63 -3.60 -18.07 9.78
CA ILE A 63 -2.45 -17.31 9.30
C ILE A 63 -2.92 -16.39 8.18
N ALA A 64 -2.64 -15.09 8.33
CA ALA A 64 -2.87 -14.07 7.31
C ALA A 64 -1.82 -12.97 7.44
N GLY A 65 -1.50 -12.29 6.33
CA GLY A 65 -0.67 -11.09 6.38
C GLY A 65 -1.35 -9.98 7.17
N ASP A 66 -0.59 -9.11 7.84
CA ASP A 66 -1.09 -8.04 8.71
C ASP A 66 -2.22 -7.19 8.09
N GLN A 67 -2.01 -6.67 6.88
CA GLN A 67 -2.98 -5.81 6.18
C GLN A 67 -4.24 -6.58 5.77
N HIS A 68 -4.07 -7.86 5.44
CA HIS A 68 -5.16 -8.76 5.07
C HIS A 68 -5.96 -9.22 6.30
N ALA A 69 -5.29 -9.48 7.42
CA ALA A 69 -5.91 -9.75 8.71
C ALA A 69 -6.71 -8.53 9.18
N ALA A 70 -6.19 -7.31 8.99
CA ALA A 70 -6.92 -6.08 9.28
C ALA A 70 -8.18 -5.90 8.40
N LEU A 71 -8.13 -6.33 7.12
CA LEU A 71 -9.30 -6.35 6.24
C LEU A 71 -10.39 -7.27 6.80
N ILE A 72 -10.03 -8.49 7.23
CA ILE A 72 -10.96 -9.45 7.83
C ILE A 72 -11.49 -8.93 9.18
N GLY A 73 -10.60 -8.43 10.05
CA GLY A 73 -10.95 -7.92 11.38
C GLY A 73 -11.87 -6.70 11.35
N GLN A 74 -11.85 -5.92 10.26
CA GLN A 74 -12.79 -4.81 10.01
C GLN A 74 -14.12 -5.29 9.38
N GLY A 75 -14.34 -6.59 9.26
CA GLY A 75 -15.54 -7.16 8.66
C GLY A 75 -15.65 -6.94 7.15
N CYS A 76 -14.56 -6.57 6.46
CA CYS A 76 -14.54 -6.30 5.01
C CYS A 76 -14.53 -7.59 4.19
N VAL A 77 -15.53 -8.44 4.41
CA VAL A 77 -15.64 -9.79 3.84
C VAL A 77 -16.46 -9.84 2.55
N ASN A 78 -17.17 -8.75 2.21
CA ASN A 78 -17.93 -8.63 0.98
C ASN A 78 -17.19 -7.81 -0.08
N ARG A 79 -17.42 -8.15 -1.34
CA ARG A 79 -16.87 -7.40 -2.48
C ARG A 79 -17.25 -5.91 -2.39
N GLY A 80 -16.29 -5.04 -2.64
CA GLY A 80 -16.46 -3.59 -2.59
C GLY A 80 -16.25 -2.98 -1.21
N MET A 81 -16.16 -3.79 -0.15
CA MET A 81 -15.76 -3.28 1.16
C MET A 81 -14.28 -2.90 1.15
N VAL A 82 -13.97 -1.77 1.78
CA VAL A 82 -12.63 -1.19 1.80
C VAL A 82 -12.24 -0.88 3.24
N LYS A 83 -11.01 -1.21 3.59
CA LYS A 83 -10.37 -0.70 4.80
C LYS A 83 -9.21 0.20 4.42
N SER A 84 -8.91 1.17 5.28
CA SER A 84 -7.67 1.93 5.22
C SER A 84 -7.03 2.00 6.60
N THR A 85 -5.76 1.63 6.71
CA THR A 85 -5.00 1.70 7.97
C THR A 85 -4.07 2.90 7.91
N TYR A 86 -4.26 3.84 8.83
CA TYR A 86 -3.44 5.05 8.93
C TYR A 86 -2.40 4.90 10.04
N GLY A 87 -1.13 4.90 9.65
CA GLY A 87 0.03 4.96 10.54
C GLY A 87 1.10 5.86 9.91
N THR A 88 2.38 5.47 10.02
CA THR A 88 3.51 6.11 9.31
C THR A 88 3.19 6.26 7.80
N GLY A 89 2.79 5.15 7.18
CA GLY A 89 2.15 5.11 5.86
C GLY A 89 0.64 4.86 5.95
N CYS A 90 -0.01 4.70 4.81
CA CYS A 90 -1.40 4.34 4.68
C CYS A 90 -1.54 3.16 3.72
N PHE A 91 -2.20 2.10 4.17
CA PHE A 91 -2.46 0.90 3.38
C PHE A 91 -3.96 0.74 3.22
N MET A 92 -4.42 0.84 1.99
CA MET A 92 -5.81 0.63 1.61
C MET A 92 -5.95 -0.74 0.95
N LEU A 93 -6.87 -1.56 1.45
CA LEU A 93 -7.24 -2.82 0.81
C LEU A 93 -8.74 -2.80 0.49
N ALA A 94 -9.08 -3.13 -0.74
CA ALA A 94 -10.45 -3.26 -1.22
C ALA A 94 -10.72 -4.71 -1.61
N ASN A 95 -11.69 -5.36 -0.96
CA ASN A 95 -12.08 -6.73 -1.25
C ASN A 95 -12.71 -6.82 -2.66
N THR A 96 -12.19 -7.68 -3.52
CA THR A 96 -12.69 -7.86 -4.90
C THR A 96 -13.47 -9.16 -5.11
N GLY A 97 -13.66 -9.95 -4.05
CA GLY A 97 -14.33 -11.25 -4.11
C GLY A 97 -13.47 -12.32 -4.78
N PRO A 98 -14.07 -13.33 -5.42
CA PRO A 98 -13.36 -14.53 -5.89
C PRO A 98 -12.57 -14.33 -7.20
N LYS A 99 -12.64 -13.13 -7.80
CA LYS A 99 -11.97 -12.84 -9.07
C LYS A 99 -10.83 -11.85 -8.85
N PRO A 100 -9.61 -12.14 -9.33
CA PRO A 100 -8.54 -11.16 -9.35
C PRO A 100 -8.92 -10.06 -10.33
N LEU A 101 -8.86 -8.81 -9.88
CA LEU A 101 -9.09 -7.65 -10.73
C LEU A 101 -7.75 -7.00 -11.10
N PRO A 102 -7.39 -6.89 -12.38
CA PRO A 102 -6.20 -6.14 -12.77
C PRO A 102 -6.40 -4.66 -12.45
N SER A 103 -5.37 -4.01 -11.93
CA SER A 103 -5.46 -2.56 -11.70
C SER A 103 -5.16 -1.77 -12.96
N HIS A 104 -6.05 -0.84 -13.31
CA HIS A 104 -5.80 0.21 -14.31
C HIS A 104 -5.18 1.48 -13.71
N HIS A 105 -5.08 1.54 -12.38
CA HIS A 105 -4.60 2.71 -11.62
C HIS A 105 -3.35 2.40 -10.79
N ARG A 106 -2.56 1.38 -11.22
CA ARG A 106 -1.29 0.97 -10.59
C ARG A 106 -1.42 0.52 -9.12
N LEU A 107 -2.59 0.01 -8.74
CA LEU A 107 -2.78 -0.74 -7.51
C LEU A 107 -2.23 -2.17 -7.67
N LEU A 108 -1.90 -2.81 -6.56
CA LEU A 108 -1.51 -4.21 -6.55
C LEU A 108 -2.76 -5.08 -6.48
N THR A 109 -2.84 -6.09 -7.34
CA THR A 109 -3.81 -7.17 -7.20
C THR A 109 -3.18 -8.24 -6.33
N THR A 110 -3.82 -8.59 -5.21
CA THR A 110 -3.29 -9.53 -4.22
C THR A 110 -4.34 -10.56 -3.81
N LEU A 111 -3.89 -11.70 -3.29
CA LEU A 111 -4.74 -12.66 -2.60
C LEU A 111 -5.03 -12.11 -1.20
N ALA A 112 -6.30 -11.89 -0.87
CA ALA A 112 -6.69 -11.41 0.45
C ALA A 112 -6.65 -12.52 1.48
N TYR A 113 -7.35 -13.62 1.22
CA TYR A 113 -7.41 -14.81 2.06
C TYR A 113 -7.97 -15.97 1.25
N ARG A 114 -7.77 -17.19 1.75
CA ARG A 114 -8.40 -18.40 1.20
C ARG A 114 -9.11 -19.14 2.31
N LEU A 115 -10.38 -19.49 2.10
CA LEU A 115 -11.19 -20.22 3.08
C LEU A 115 -11.88 -21.38 2.37
N GLN A 116 -11.72 -22.60 2.89
CA GLN A 116 -12.32 -23.81 2.32
C GLN A 116 -11.95 -24.01 0.84
N GLY A 117 -10.70 -23.73 0.48
CA GLY A 117 -10.20 -23.76 -0.89
C GLY A 117 -10.60 -22.56 -1.76
N GLU A 118 -11.54 -21.71 -1.32
CA GLU A 118 -12.04 -20.58 -2.10
C GLU A 118 -11.20 -19.32 -1.88
N PRO A 119 -10.49 -18.81 -2.90
CA PRO A 119 -9.68 -17.61 -2.78
C PRO A 119 -10.57 -16.36 -2.84
N THR A 120 -10.28 -15.40 -1.99
CA THR A 120 -10.77 -14.01 -2.10
C THR A 120 -9.59 -13.11 -2.39
N TYR A 121 -9.77 -12.18 -3.33
CA TYR A 121 -8.75 -11.24 -3.78
C TYR A 121 -9.01 -9.84 -3.24
N ALA A 122 -7.97 -9.00 -3.29
CA ALA A 122 -8.06 -7.59 -2.99
C ALA A 122 -7.27 -6.74 -3.97
N LEU A 123 -7.68 -5.47 -4.08
CA LEU A 123 -6.83 -4.41 -4.61
C LEU A 123 -6.16 -3.69 -3.44
N GLU A 124 -4.85 -3.58 -3.48
CA GLU A 124 -4.03 -2.92 -2.47
C GLU A 124 -3.44 -1.63 -3.04
N GLY A 125 -3.61 -0.55 -2.29
CA GLY A 125 -2.94 0.73 -2.52
C GLY A 125 -2.11 1.12 -1.30
N SER A 126 -0.85 1.44 -1.51
CA SER A 126 0.10 1.75 -0.44
C SER A 126 0.63 3.18 -0.63
N ILE A 127 0.39 4.03 0.36
CA ILE A 127 0.83 5.41 0.44
C ILE A 127 1.90 5.46 1.53
N PHE A 128 3.16 5.68 1.15
CA PHE A 128 4.26 5.59 2.13
C PHE A 128 4.32 6.76 3.12
N ASN A 129 3.78 7.93 2.75
CA ASN A 129 3.83 9.13 3.58
C ASN A 129 2.42 9.58 3.97
N ALA A 130 1.90 9.03 5.07
CA ALA A 130 0.63 9.48 5.65
C ALA A 130 0.90 10.18 6.98
N GLY A 131 1.09 9.42 8.07
CA GLY A 131 1.41 9.96 9.39
C GLY A 131 2.79 10.60 9.48
N THR A 132 3.76 10.19 8.66
CA THR A 132 5.07 10.86 8.56
C THR A 132 4.93 12.33 8.17
N SER A 133 3.89 12.68 7.42
CA SER A 133 3.57 14.07 7.08
C SER A 133 3.28 14.92 8.31
N VAL A 134 2.54 14.36 9.27
CA VAL A 134 2.21 15.04 10.53
C VAL A 134 3.43 15.03 11.46
N GLN A 135 4.20 13.94 11.50
CA GLN A 135 5.45 13.87 12.25
C GLN A 135 6.46 14.91 11.77
N TRP A 136 6.61 15.08 10.45
CA TRP A 136 7.49 16.08 9.87
C TRP A 136 7.08 17.52 10.23
N LEU A 137 5.78 17.82 10.25
CA LEU A 137 5.28 19.13 10.71
C LEU A 137 5.65 19.42 12.17
N ARG A 138 5.73 18.38 13.01
CA ARG A 138 6.09 18.47 14.42
C ARG A 138 7.60 18.58 14.63
N ASP A 139 8.34 17.62 14.10
CA ASP A 139 9.73 17.40 14.46
C ASP A 139 10.69 18.25 13.61
N GLU A 140 10.40 18.41 12.32
CA GLU A 140 11.28 19.11 11.39
C GLU A 140 10.86 20.57 11.19
N LEU A 141 9.57 20.80 10.89
CA LEU A 141 9.08 22.16 10.68
C LEU A 141 8.81 22.90 12.00
N GLY A 142 8.57 22.17 13.10
CA GLY A 142 8.37 22.75 14.43
C GLY A 142 7.09 23.58 14.60
N VAL A 143 6.11 23.46 13.69
CA VAL A 143 4.89 24.29 13.70
C VAL A 143 3.80 23.76 14.62
N ILE A 144 3.92 22.51 15.06
CA ILE A 144 3.05 21.88 16.04
C ILE A 144 3.88 21.18 17.09
N GLY A 145 3.48 21.24 18.37
CA GLY A 145 4.18 20.54 19.45
C GLY A 145 3.80 19.05 19.54
N GLN A 146 2.60 18.68 19.10
CA GLN A 146 2.09 17.30 19.14
C GLN A 146 1.24 17.00 17.90
N ALA A 147 1.20 15.73 17.48
CA ALA A 147 0.42 15.31 16.31
C ALA A 147 -1.07 15.63 16.46
N ALA A 148 -1.64 15.46 17.66
CA ALA A 148 -3.05 15.76 17.94
C ALA A 148 -3.41 17.25 17.75
N THR A 149 -2.44 18.16 17.89
CA THR A 149 -2.66 19.60 17.68
C THR A 149 -3.04 19.91 16.23
N SER A 150 -2.64 19.07 15.27
CA SER A 150 -2.98 19.26 13.85
C SER A 150 -4.49 19.30 13.60
N GLU A 151 -5.27 18.47 14.29
CA GLU A 151 -6.73 18.44 14.16
C GLU A 151 -7.36 19.74 14.69
N VAL A 152 -6.95 20.20 15.87
CA VAL A 152 -7.46 21.42 16.51
C VAL A 152 -7.22 22.63 15.61
N LEU A 153 -6.00 22.78 15.08
CA LEU A 153 -5.65 23.87 14.19
C LEU A 153 -6.43 23.81 12.87
N ALA A 154 -6.57 22.62 12.28
CA ALA A 154 -7.31 22.43 11.05
C ALA A 154 -8.80 22.77 11.22
N ARG A 155 -9.43 22.34 12.33
CA ARG A 155 -10.85 22.64 12.65
C ARG A 155 -11.11 24.12 12.89
N GLY A 156 -10.11 24.89 13.31
CA GLY A 156 -10.21 26.34 13.47
C GLY A 156 -10.31 27.12 12.15
N LEU A 157 -10.10 26.48 11.00
CA LEU A 157 -10.15 27.10 9.68
C LEU A 157 -11.42 26.68 8.92
N LYS A 158 -12.05 27.64 8.24
CA LYS A 158 -13.22 27.35 7.37
C LYS A 158 -12.85 26.57 6.10
N ASN A 159 -11.61 26.70 5.61
CA ASN A 159 -11.08 26.03 4.43
C ASN A 159 -9.54 26.15 4.37
N ASN A 160 -8.93 25.46 3.40
CA ASN A 160 -7.48 25.46 3.18
C ASN A 160 -6.93 26.75 2.52
N ARG A 161 -7.78 27.74 2.19
CA ARG A 161 -7.41 29.01 1.53
C ARG A 161 -6.53 28.85 0.28
N GLY A 162 -6.72 27.75 -0.45
CA GLY A 162 -5.97 27.43 -1.65
C GLY A 162 -4.53 26.98 -1.39
N VAL A 163 -4.20 26.57 -0.15
CA VAL A 163 -2.94 25.92 0.24
C VAL A 163 -3.10 24.41 0.12
N TYR A 164 -2.18 23.78 -0.59
CA TYR A 164 -2.08 22.31 -0.70
C TYR A 164 -0.71 21.86 -0.27
N PHE A 165 -0.66 20.78 0.50
CA PHE A 165 0.57 20.14 0.94
C PHE A 165 0.65 18.73 0.35
N VAL A 166 1.76 18.45 -0.34
CA VAL A 166 2.03 17.14 -0.95
C VAL A 166 3.28 16.56 -0.30
N PRO A 167 3.14 15.62 0.65
CA PRO A 167 4.27 15.07 1.41
C PRO A 167 5.02 13.99 0.59
N ALA A 168 5.82 14.43 -0.37
CA ALA A 168 6.61 13.57 -1.24
C ALA A 168 8.03 13.30 -0.72
N PHE A 169 8.22 13.15 0.60
CA PHE A 169 9.56 13.02 1.23
C PHE A 169 10.37 11.84 0.68
N THR A 170 9.71 10.72 0.39
CA THR A 170 10.30 9.52 -0.20
C THR A 170 9.96 9.37 -1.69
N GLY A 171 9.50 10.46 -2.31
CA GLY A 171 8.86 10.47 -3.62
C GLY A 171 7.35 10.18 -3.54
N LEU A 172 6.65 10.41 -4.65
CA LEU A 172 5.25 10.01 -4.80
C LEU A 172 5.19 8.55 -5.29
N GLY A 173 4.37 7.73 -4.65
CA GLY A 173 3.97 6.44 -5.23
C GLY A 173 3.41 6.67 -6.64
N ARG A 174 3.70 5.76 -7.58
CA ARG A 174 3.34 5.90 -8.99
C ARG A 174 1.82 5.71 -9.18
N PRO A 175 1.03 6.78 -9.14
CA PRO A 175 0.22 7.14 -10.33
C PRO A 175 0.56 8.52 -10.91
N LEU A 176 1.24 9.39 -10.17
CA LEU A 176 1.51 10.79 -10.56
C LEU A 176 2.78 10.98 -11.40
N LEU A 177 3.73 10.04 -11.36
CA LEU A 177 5.00 10.14 -12.07
C LEU A 177 4.94 9.43 -13.43
N GLY A 178 5.28 10.18 -14.48
CA GLY A 178 5.57 9.71 -15.84
C GLY A 178 6.75 8.73 -15.92
N PRO A 179 7.18 8.34 -17.14
CA PRO A 179 8.19 7.30 -17.36
C PRO A 179 9.50 7.60 -16.62
N ALA A 180 10.20 6.52 -16.25
CA ALA A 180 11.31 6.54 -15.29
C ALA A 180 12.53 7.18 -15.95
N GLY A 181 12.81 8.44 -15.61
CA GLY A 181 13.97 9.15 -16.16
C GLY A 181 14.19 10.56 -15.62
N ALA A 182 13.25 11.16 -14.88
CA ALA A 182 13.47 12.44 -14.20
C ALA A 182 13.93 12.20 -12.75
N GLY A 183 14.88 13.01 -12.30
CA GLY A 183 15.59 12.90 -11.03
C GLY A 183 14.71 12.75 -9.80
N ARG A 184 15.32 12.25 -8.71
CA ARG A 184 14.73 12.24 -7.37
C ARG A 184 14.73 13.67 -6.83
N ASP A 185 13.88 14.53 -7.40
CA ASP A 185 13.71 15.89 -6.91
C ASP A 185 12.70 15.85 -5.76
N PHE A 186 13.18 16.10 -4.54
CA PHE A 186 12.37 16.31 -3.35
C PHE A 186 11.46 17.53 -3.58
N TRP A 187 10.18 17.30 -3.85
CA TRP A 187 9.18 18.37 -3.92
C TRP A 187 8.38 18.44 -2.62
N VAL A 188 8.79 19.33 -1.72
CA VAL A 188 7.92 19.86 -0.67
C VAL A 188 7.37 21.19 -1.19
N GLY A 189 6.12 21.19 -1.64
CA GLY A 189 5.49 22.39 -2.18
C GLY A 189 4.19 22.72 -1.47
N THR A 190 4.11 23.90 -0.87
CA THR A 190 2.83 24.54 -0.58
C THR A 190 2.41 25.34 -1.80
N ARG A 191 1.43 24.86 -2.58
CA ARG A 191 0.87 25.70 -3.64
C ARG A 191 -0.11 26.65 -2.99
N TYR A 192 0.24 27.93 -2.84
CA TYR A 192 -0.68 28.99 -2.44
C TYR A 192 -1.25 29.65 -3.68
N ARG A 193 -2.53 29.42 -3.98
CA ARG A 193 -3.22 30.14 -5.05
C ARG A 193 -3.76 31.45 -4.49
N ARG A 194 -2.97 32.53 -4.56
CA ARG A 194 -3.51 33.89 -4.40
C ARG A 194 -4.55 34.10 -5.50
N GLY A 195 -5.78 34.47 -5.15
CA GLY A 195 -6.78 34.89 -6.13
C GLY A 195 -6.16 35.99 -7.00
N ARG A 196 -5.87 35.68 -8.26
CA ARG A 196 -5.15 36.56 -9.18
C ARG A 196 -6.17 37.20 -10.12
N THR A 197 -6.57 38.42 -9.81
CA THR A 197 -7.17 39.37 -10.75
C THR A 197 -6.04 39.97 -11.61
N GLY A 198 -5.71 39.33 -12.73
CA GLY A 198 -4.72 39.84 -13.67
C GLY A 198 -4.46 38.89 -14.85
N PRO A 199 -4.14 39.41 -16.06
CA PRO A 199 -4.12 38.61 -17.28
C PRO A 199 -2.98 37.58 -17.29
N ARG A 200 -3.27 36.39 -17.86
CA ARG A 200 -2.34 35.26 -17.98
C ARG A 200 -1.15 35.61 -18.87
N ARG A 201 0.05 35.15 -18.50
CA ARG A 201 1.23 35.25 -19.37
C ARG A 201 1.22 34.12 -20.41
N PRO A 202 1.69 34.35 -21.66
CA PRO A 202 1.79 33.31 -22.67
C PRO A 202 2.74 32.19 -22.22
N GLY A 203 2.28 30.93 -22.24
CA GLY A 203 3.09 29.75 -21.92
C GLY A 203 2.73 29.00 -20.63
N GLU A 204 1.85 29.55 -19.78
CA GLU A 204 1.43 28.91 -18.53
C GLU A 204 0.40 27.79 -18.80
N ARG A 205 0.85 26.52 -18.85
CA ARG A 205 -0.03 25.35 -18.95
C ARG A 205 -0.46 24.87 -17.57
N VAL A 206 -1.76 25.01 -17.28
CA VAL A 206 -2.42 24.36 -16.13
C VAL A 206 -2.85 22.97 -16.59
N LEU A 207 -2.32 21.92 -15.98
CA LEU A 207 -2.84 20.56 -16.20
C LEU A 207 -4.24 20.48 -15.57
N PRO A 208 -5.26 20.06 -16.32
CA PRO A 208 -6.59 19.83 -15.76
C PRO A 208 -6.52 18.63 -14.81
N VAL A 209 -7.13 18.78 -13.65
CA VAL A 209 -7.46 17.65 -12.76
C VAL A 209 -8.87 17.25 -13.16
N GLY A 210 -8.99 16.16 -13.91
CA GLY A 210 -10.23 15.48 -14.28
C GLY A 210 -10.16 14.04 -13.81
#